data_AF-A0A653ACI4-F1
#
_entry.id   AF-A0A653ACI4-F1
#
_cell.length_a   1.000
_cell.length_b   1.000
_cell.length_c   1.000
_cell.angle_alpha   90.00
_cell.angle_beta   90.00
_cell.angle_gamma   90.00
#
_symmetry.space_group_name_H-M   'P 1'
#
loop_
_entity.id
_entity.type
_entity.pdbx_description
1 polymer ?
#
loop_
_entity_poly.entity_id
_entity_poly.type
_entity_poly.pdbx_seq_one_letter_code
_entity_poly.pdbx_strand_id
1 'polypeptide(L)'
;MKKYIITYLKSADGFNLLSLHLKNTTMKTIIKTTLAAILLLATSQLFAQREKEIQNSEVQGIYLNADNFKSGELTRPTDKQHAGDKIKLKQFFISPEIITIEQGKKTVFYKDSIFAIQLTNGENYRFINRDPYLIADTSSLYIYTRKTVKATSKQVGPRSTFIAVPVTYYYFSFGNHKTIYSLTLANLRKYVLTDSAIHMAVCDKFTSDEMLQKINKKTGRFELNETILSKLNK
;
A
#
# COMPACT_ATOMS: atom_id res chain seq x y z
N MET A 1 20.97 -46.12 -30.26
CA MET A 1 22.41 -46.48 -30.38
C MET A 1 23.24 -45.20 -30.49
N LYS A 2 24.04 -44.87 -29.47
CA LYS A 2 24.91 -43.68 -29.50
C LYS A 2 26.21 -44.03 -30.26
N LYS A 3 26.51 -43.31 -31.33
CA LYS A 3 27.81 -43.39 -32.03
C LYS A 3 28.85 -42.61 -31.23
N TYR A 4 29.86 -43.31 -30.72
CA TYR A 4 31.06 -42.70 -30.14
C TYR A 4 32.16 -42.75 -31.20
N ILE A 5 32.81 -41.62 -31.45
CA ILE A 5 34.02 -41.56 -32.28
C ILE A 5 35.18 -41.51 -31.30
N ILE A 6 36.00 -42.56 -31.30
CA ILE A 6 37.24 -42.62 -30.54
C ILE A 6 38.35 -42.28 -31.54
N THR A 7 39.08 -41.19 -31.29
CA THR A 7 40.23 -40.80 -32.11
C THR A 7 41.49 -40.90 -31.25
N TYR A 8 42.43 -41.75 -31.66
CA TYR A 8 43.72 -41.91 -30.98
C TYR A 8 44.71 -40.87 -31.54
N LEU A 9 45.17 -39.94 -30.70
CA LEU A 9 46.28 -39.07 -31.03
C LEU A 9 47.57 -39.71 -30.51
N LYS A 10 48.48 -40.05 -31.42
CA LYS A 10 49.80 -40.64 -31.11
C LYS A 10 50.76 -39.48 -30.80
N SER A 11 51.09 -39.25 -29.53
CA SER A 11 52.21 -38.35 -29.15
C SER A 11 53.47 -39.17 -28.85
N ALA A 12 54.63 -38.60 -29.17
CA ALA A 12 55.93 -39.28 -29.21
C ALA A 12 56.48 -39.70 -27.83
N ASP A 13 55.79 -39.36 -26.74
CA ASP A 13 56.24 -39.60 -25.37
C ASP A 13 55.17 -40.37 -24.58
N GLY A 14 55.01 -41.67 -24.89
CA GLY A 14 54.63 -42.72 -23.94
C GLY A 14 53.35 -42.62 -23.07
N PHE A 15 52.47 -41.63 -23.24
CA PHE A 15 51.24 -41.50 -22.43
C PHE A 15 50.00 -41.24 -23.30
N ASN A 16 49.15 -42.26 -23.42
CA ASN A 16 47.84 -42.15 -24.08
C ASN A 16 46.83 -41.45 -23.15
N LEU A 17 46.46 -40.20 -23.46
CA LEU A 17 45.34 -39.50 -22.82
C LEU A 17 44.04 -39.75 -23.59
N LEU A 18 43.10 -40.49 -22.98
CA LEU A 18 41.74 -40.64 -23.51
C LEU A 18 40.96 -39.35 -23.26
N SER A 19 40.68 -38.58 -24.33
CA SER A 19 39.74 -37.45 -24.25
C SER A 19 38.35 -37.89 -24.75
N LEU A 20 37.39 -37.98 -23.83
CA LEU A 20 36.00 -38.33 -24.16
C LEU A 20 35.22 -37.05 -24.48
N HIS A 21 35.06 -36.72 -25.77
CA HIS A 21 34.35 -35.52 -26.19
C HIS A 21 32.83 -35.75 -26.27
N LEU A 22 32.11 -35.45 -25.18
CA LEU A 22 30.64 -35.44 -25.18
C LEU A 22 30.09 -34.23 -25.96
N LYS A 23 29.31 -34.48 -27.02
CA LYS A 23 28.61 -33.45 -27.81
C LYS A 23 27.65 -32.64 -26.92
N ASN A 24 28.07 -31.42 -26.63
CA ASN A 24 27.53 -30.51 -25.63
C ASN A 24 26.39 -29.61 -26.20
N THR A 25 25.39 -30.22 -26.84
CA THR A 25 24.31 -29.47 -27.52
C THR A 25 23.00 -29.45 -26.73
N THR A 26 22.68 -30.52 -26.01
CA THR A 26 21.44 -30.62 -25.21
C THR A 26 21.51 -29.86 -23.88
N MET A 27 22.70 -29.77 -23.26
CA MET A 27 22.90 -29.04 -21.99
C MET A 27 22.73 -27.52 -22.15
N LYS A 28 23.19 -26.96 -23.27
CA LYS A 28 23.13 -25.51 -23.56
C LYS A 28 21.70 -25.01 -23.72
N THR A 29 20.78 -25.85 -24.22
CA THR A 29 19.37 -25.49 -24.40
C THR A 29 18.63 -25.48 -23.06
N ILE A 30 18.92 -26.44 -22.17
CA ILE A 30 18.30 -26.53 -20.84
C ILE A 30 18.76 -25.38 -19.93
N ILE A 31 20.04 -24.98 -20.02
CA ILE A 31 20.58 -23.84 -19.25
C ILE A 31 19.94 -22.51 -19.70
N LYS A 32 19.72 -22.32 -21.01
CA LYS A 32 19.09 -21.10 -21.54
C LYS A 32 17.61 -20.97 -21.13
N THR A 33 16.86 -22.07 -21.07
CA THR A 33 15.44 -22.04 -20.69
C THR A 33 15.23 -21.87 -19.19
N THR A 34 16.12 -22.40 -18.35
CA THR A 34 16.06 -22.20 -16.88
C THR A 34 16.42 -20.77 -16.45
N LEU A 35 17.38 -20.12 -17.12
CA LEU A 35 17.72 -18.71 -16.87
C LEU A 35 16.58 -17.74 -17.18
N ALA A 36 15.80 -18.00 -18.23
CA ALA A 36 14.64 -17.18 -18.61
C ALA A 36 13.50 -17.25 -17.57
N ALA A 37 13.24 -18.43 -16.99
CA ALA A 37 12.20 -18.61 -15.98
C ALA A 37 12.53 -17.92 -14.64
N ILE A 38 13.81 -17.91 -14.25
CA ILE A 38 14.26 -17.21 -13.03
C ILE A 38 14.18 -15.68 -13.20
N LEU A 39 14.44 -15.17 -14.41
CA LEU A 39 14.33 -13.73 -14.70
C LEU A 39 12.86 -13.25 -14.72
N LEU A 40 11.90 -14.12 -15.11
CA LEU A 40 10.46 -13.84 -15.07
C LEU A 40 9.87 -13.90 -13.65
N LEU A 41 10.45 -14.71 -12.75
CA LEU A 41 10.02 -14.78 -11.34
C LEU A 41 10.59 -13.66 -10.48
N ALA A 42 11.72 -13.05 -10.87
CA ALA A 42 12.34 -11.95 -10.12
C ALA A 42 11.65 -10.59 -10.32
N THR A 43 10.89 -10.38 -11.39
CA THR A 43 10.24 -9.09 -11.67
C THR A 43 8.95 -8.89 -10.89
N SER A 44 8.25 -9.95 -10.47
CA SER A 44 6.98 -9.84 -9.73
C SER A 44 7.14 -9.33 -8.29
N GLN A 45 8.34 -9.40 -7.70
CA GLN A 45 8.59 -8.97 -6.32
C GLN A 45 8.88 -7.47 -6.17
N LEU A 46 9.20 -6.76 -7.26
CA LEU A 46 9.53 -5.32 -7.21
C LEU A 46 8.31 -4.40 -7.35
N PHE A 47 7.15 -4.92 -7.78
CA PHE A 47 5.95 -4.09 -8.02
C PHE A 47 4.99 -4.00 -6.81
N ALA A 48 5.24 -4.75 -5.72
CA ALA A 48 4.34 -4.78 -4.57
C ALA A 48 4.55 -3.63 -3.56
N GLN A 49 5.53 -2.74 -3.77
CA GLN A 49 6.02 -1.83 -2.71
C GLN A 49 6.06 -0.34 -3.07
N ARG A 50 5.50 0.09 -4.21
CA ARG A 50 5.26 1.53 -4.45
C ARG A 50 3.98 1.98 -3.73
N GLU A 51 3.90 3.26 -3.38
CA GLU A 51 2.63 3.90 -3.00
C GLU A 51 1.57 3.51 -4.04
N LYS A 52 0.44 2.93 -3.60
CA LYS A 52 -0.64 2.52 -4.49
C LYS A 52 -1.16 3.76 -5.19
N GLU A 53 -0.82 3.91 -6.46
CA GLU A 53 -1.40 4.93 -7.32
C GLU A 53 -2.86 4.54 -7.60
N ILE A 54 -3.78 5.23 -6.92
CA ILE A 54 -5.22 5.13 -7.15
C ILE A 54 -5.52 5.51 -8.59
N GLN A 55 -6.02 4.54 -9.36
CA GLN A 55 -6.36 4.75 -10.75
C GLN A 55 -7.74 5.43 -10.86
N ASN A 56 -7.91 6.27 -11.88
CA ASN A 56 -9.19 6.94 -12.16
C ASN A 56 -10.36 5.94 -12.25
N SER A 57 -10.12 4.77 -12.85
CA SER A 57 -11.11 3.69 -13.02
C SER A 57 -11.52 3.00 -11.72
N GLU A 58 -10.71 3.13 -10.68
CA GLU A 58 -10.99 2.56 -9.35
C GLU A 58 -11.88 3.48 -8.52
N VAL A 59 -12.07 4.75 -8.89
CA VAL A 59 -12.88 5.68 -8.10
C VAL A 59 -14.36 5.49 -8.41
N GLN A 60 -15.11 5.04 -7.41
CA GLN A 60 -16.55 4.86 -7.49
C GLN A 60 -17.30 6.18 -7.27
N GLY A 61 -16.82 7.04 -6.39
CA GLY A 61 -17.50 8.31 -6.10
C GLY A 61 -16.77 9.19 -5.11
N ILE A 62 -17.38 10.34 -4.81
CA ILE A 62 -16.85 11.33 -3.86
C ILE A 62 -17.86 11.62 -2.75
N TYR A 63 -17.34 11.90 -1.55
CA TYR A 63 -18.08 12.47 -0.43
C TYR A 63 -17.60 13.91 -0.23
N LEU A 64 -18.51 14.89 -0.33
CA LEU A 64 -18.14 16.29 -0.17
C LEU A 64 -17.84 16.67 1.29
N ASN A 65 -18.61 16.14 2.24
CA ASN A 65 -18.47 16.45 3.66
C ASN A 65 -18.53 15.18 4.52
N ALA A 66 -18.24 15.33 5.81
CA ALA A 66 -18.21 14.22 6.76
C ALA A 66 -19.60 13.61 7.02
N ASP A 67 -20.68 14.37 6.87
CA ASP A 67 -22.04 13.89 7.13
C ASP A 67 -22.51 12.96 6.01
N ASN A 68 -22.29 13.35 4.74
CA ASN A 68 -22.46 12.48 3.57
C ASN A 68 -21.66 11.17 3.69
N PHE A 69 -20.44 11.25 4.23
CA PHE A 69 -19.62 10.07 4.45
C PHE A 69 -20.19 9.16 5.54
N LYS A 70 -20.70 9.72 6.65
CA LYS A 70 -21.33 8.97 7.73
C LYS A 70 -22.64 8.30 7.30
N SER A 71 -23.43 8.95 6.47
CA SER A 71 -24.68 8.39 5.92
C SER A 71 -24.44 7.38 4.79
N GLY A 72 -23.22 7.31 4.24
CA GLY A 72 -22.92 6.49 3.07
C GLY A 72 -23.48 7.05 1.76
N GLU A 73 -23.91 8.32 1.77
CA GLU A 73 -24.50 8.99 0.60
C GLU A 73 -23.42 9.61 -0.28
N LEU A 74 -23.03 8.87 -1.32
CA LEU A 74 -22.14 9.37 -2.37
C LEU A 74 -22.73 10.61 -3.03
N THR A 75 -22.02 11.73 -2.98
CA THR A 75 -22.50 12.99 -3.55
C THR A 75 -22.41 13.01 -5.09
N ARG A 76 -21.47 12.24 -5.66
CA ARG A 76 -21.33 12.01 -7.11
C ARG A 76 -20.91 10.56 -7.35
N PRO A 77 -21.86 9.61 -7.39
CA PRO A 77 -21.53 8.25 -7.80
C PRO A 77 -21.16 8.25 -9.29
N THR A 78 -20.14 7.49 -9.66
CA THR A 78 -20.00 6.95 -11.01
C THR A 78 -20.84 5.69 -11.02
N ASP A 79 -22.14 5.85 -11.20
CA ASP A 79 -23.06 4.73 -11.32
C ASP A 79 -22.68 3.81 -12.51
N LYS A 80 -21.82 4.32 -13.42
CA LYS A 80 -21.41 3.69 -14.70
C LYS A 80 -22.64 3.35 -15.56
N GLN A 81 -23.80 3.94 -15.25
CA GLN A 81 -25.06 3.69 -15.94
C GLN A 81 -25.15 4.51 -17.23
N HIS A 82 -24.44 5.65 -17.30
CA HIS A 82 -24.34 6.45 -18.50
C HIS A 82 -22.97 6.29 -19.18
N ALA A 83 -23.00 6.10 -20.50
CA ALA A 83 -21.78 5.98 -21.30
C ALA A 83 -20.96 7.27 -21.24
N GLY A 84 -19.77 7.20 -20.63
CA GLY A 84 -18.82 8.31 -20.54
C GLY A 84 -18.58 8.87 -19.14
N ASP A 85 -19.37 8.45 -18.16
CA ASP A 85 -19.23 8.87 -16.77
C ASP A 85 -17.90 8.38 -16.17
N LYS A 86 -17.15 9.32 -15.58
CA LYS A 86 -15.83 9.04 -15.01
C LYS A 86 -15.38 10.11 -14.04
N ILE A 87 -14.61 9.67 -13.05
CA ILE A 87 -13.85 10.54 -12.17
C ILE A 87 -12.39 10.51 -12.62
N LYS A 88 -11.79 11.68 -12.78
CA LYS A 88 -10.37 11.86 -13.09
C LYS A 88 -9.71 12.55 -11.90
N LEU A 89 -8.83 11.83 -11.21
CA LEU A 89 -7.99 12.37 -10.14
C LEU A 89 -6.82 13.23 -10.65
N LYS A 90 -6.61 13.22 -11.98
CA LYS A 90 -5.40 13.65 -12.71
C LYS A 90 -4.16 12.90 -12.19
N GLN A 91 -3.58 12.05 -13.05
CA GLN A 91 -2.60 10.98 -12.78
C GLN A 91 -1.29 11.38 -12.06
N PHE A 92 -1.12 12.63 -11.68
CA PHE A 92 -0.02 13.06 -10.84
C PHE A 92 -0.62 13.66 -9.59
N PHE A 93 -0.51 12.96 -8.45
CA PHE A 93 -1.06 13.34 -7.14
C PHE A 93 -0.80 14.79 -6.71
N ILE A 94 0.12 15.49 -7.39
CA ILE A 94 0.39 16.93 -7.31
C ILE A 94 -0.81 17.81 -7.72
N SER A 95 -1.61 17.39 -8.71
CA SER A 95 -2.74 18.18 -9.20
C SER A 95 -3.77 18.35 -8.08
N PRO A 96 -4.17 19.59 -7.73
CA PRO A 96 -5.15 19.80 -6.66
C PRO A 96 -6.57 19.40 -7.08
N GLU A 97 -6.81 19.19 -8.37
CA GLU A 97 -8.14 19.00 -8.95
C GLU A 97 -8.57 17.54 -9.06
N ILE A 98 -9.86 17.30 -8.83
CA ILE A 98 -10.60 16.10 -9.20
C ILE A 98 -11.69 16.54 -10.18
N ILE A 99 -11.79 15.88 -11.32
CA ILE A 99 -12.79 16.18 -12.34
C ILE A 99 -13.80 15.05 -12.35
N THR A 100 -15.08 15.37 -12.14
CA THR A 100 -16.18 14.44 -12.40
C THR A 100 -16.81 14.77 -13.74
N ILE A 101 -17.14 13.74 -14.51
CA ILE A 101 -17.91 13.85 -15.75
C ILE A 101 -19.13 12.97 -15.55
N GLU A 102 -20.30 13.58 -15.62
CA GLU A 102 -21.61 12.95 -15.43
C GLU A 102 -22.55 13.47 -16.52
N GLN A 103 -23.09 12.58 -17.34
CA GLN A 103 -23.97 12.92 -18.47
C GLN A 103 -23.38 14.01 -19.40
N GLY A 104 -22.08 13.93 -19.66
CA GLY A 104 -21.34 14.90 -20.47
C GLY A 104 -21.02 16.24 -19.78
N LYS A 105 -21.54 16.49 -18.57
CA LYS A 105 -21.23 17.68 -17.78
C LYS A 105 -19.97 17.47 -16.94
N LYS A 106 -19.00 18.36 -17.15
CA LYS A 106 -17.75 18.38 -16.37
C LYS A 106 -17.91 19.24 -15.12
N THR A 107 -17.62 18.70 -13.96
CA THR A 107 -17.51 19.43 -12.69
C THR A 107 -16.11 19.27 -12.11
N VAL A 108 -15.55 20.34 -11.53
CA VAL A 108 -14.22 20.33 -10.94
C VAL A 108 -14.34 20.53 -9.44
N PHE A 109 -13.65 19.68 -8.68
CA PHE A 109 -13.50 19.75 -7.24
C PHE A 109 -12.02 19.86 -6.88
N TYR A 110 -11.73 20.39 -5.68
CA TYR A 110 -10.38 20.37 -5.14
C TYR A 110 -10.25 19.22 -4.13
N LYS A 111 -9.08 18.56 -4.10
CA LYS A 111 -8.77 17.48 -3.14
C LYS A 111 -8.98 17.91 -1.70
N ASP A 112 -8.62 19.16 -1.39
CA ASP A 112 -8.75 19.74 -0.05
C ASP A 112 -10.19 20.25 0.24
N SER A 113 -11.08 20.29 -0.77
CA SER A 113 -12.49 20.72 -0.62
C SER A 113 -13.48 19.57 -0.53
N ILE A 114 -13.03 18.33 -0.67
CA ILE A 114 -13.86 17.13 -0.50
C ILE A 114 -13.46 16.42 0.79
N PHE A 115 -14.36 15.62 1.34
CA PHE A 115 -14.05 14.83 2.53
C PHE A 115 -13.28 13.56 2.18
N ALA A 116 -13.79 12.78 1.23
CA ALA A 116 -13.19 11.51 0.85
C ALA A 116 -13.59 11.09 -0.57
N ILE A 117 -12.83 10.16 -1.14
CA ILE A 117 -13.22 9.36 -2.31
C ILE A 117 -13.48 7.93 -1.87
N GLN A 118 -14.41 7.26 -2.55
CA GLN A 118 -14.64 5.83 -2.41
C GLN A 118 -14.11 5.11 -3.64
N LEU A 119 -13.39 4.02 -3.42
CA LEU A 119 -12.95 3.13 -4.46
C LEU A 119 -13.96 2.00 -4.69
N THR A 120 -13.91 1.38 -5.87
CA THR A 120 -14.78 0.26 -6.26
C THR A 120 -14.62 -0.98 -5.38
N ASN A 121 -13.51 -1.10 -4.64
CA ASN A 121 -13.31 -2.16 -3.64
C ASN A 121 -13.85 -1.79 -2.24
N GLY A 122 -14.53 -0.65 -2.11
CA GLY A 122 -15.07 -0.14 -0.86
C GLY A 122 -14.07 0.61 0.03
N GLU A 123 -12.78 0.67 -0.34
CA GLU A 123 -11.79 1.46 0.38
C GLU A 123 -12.12 2.96 0.25
N ASN A 124 -11.99 3.69 1.35
CA ASN A 124 -12.22 5.14 1.35
C ASN A 124 -10.91 5.86 1.60
N TYR A 125 -10.63 6.89 0.81
CA TYR A 125 -9.41 7.69 0.93
C TYR A 125 -9.75 9.15 1.19
N ARG A 126 -9.06 9.74 2.16
CA ARG A 126 -9.10 11.18 2.44
C ARG A 126 -7.83 11.82 1.92
N PHE A 127 -7.97 12.98 1.27
CA PHE A 127 -6.80 13.77 0.89
C PHE A 127 -6.41 14.70 2.03
N ILE A 128 -5.13 14.69 2.38
CA ILE A 128 -4.55 15.54 3.42
C ILE A 128 -3.32 16.18 2.82
N ASN A 129 -3.34 17.51 2.65
CA ASN A 129 -2.32 18.21 1.89
C ASN A 129 -2.12 17.58 0.49
N ARG A 130 -3.23 17.20 -0.16
CA ARG A 130 -3.30 16.51 -1.47
C ARG A 130 -2.75 15.07 -1.53
N ASP A 131 -2.12 14.59 -0.47
CA ASP A 131 -1.70 13.19 -0.36
C ASP A 131 -2.89 12.29 0.04
N PRO A 132 -3.05 11.10 -0.56
CA PRO A 132 -4.12 10.18 -0.21
C PRO A 132 -3.80 9.37 1.06
N TYR A 133 -4.75 9.31 1.98
CA TYR A 133 -4.68 8.52 3.21
C TYR A 133 -5.88 7.60 3.29
N LEU A 134 -5.64 6.31 3.48
CA LEU A 134 -6.70 5.32 3.64
C LEU A 134 -7.41 5.57 4.98
N ILE A 135 -8.73 5.70 4.96
CA ILE A 135 -9.58 5.75 6.16
C ILE A 135 -9.72 4.30 6.66
N ALA A 136 -8.98 3.96 7.71
CA ALA A 136 -8.84 2.59 8.19
C ALA A 136 -9.86 2.22 9.27
N ASP A 137 -10.30 3.19 10.08
CA ASP A 137 -11.33 2.98 11.11
C ASP A 137 -12.04 4.31 11.40
N THR A 138 -13.34 4.26 11.59
CA THR A 138 -14.22 5.42 11.82
C THR A 138 -15.11 5.23 13.06
N SER A 139 -14.90 4.15 13.81
CA SER A 139 -15.79 3.71 14.89
C SER A 139 -15.77 4.63 16.10
N SER A 140 -14.63 5.27 16.42
CA SER A 140 -14.54 6.33 17.43
C SER A 140 -13.69 7.49 16.91
N LEU A 141 -12.37 7.30 16.88
CA LEU A 141 -11.48 8.20 16.16
C LEU A 141 -11.48 7.81 14.69
N TYR A 142 -11.34 8.80 13.81
CA TYR A 142 -11.05 8.51 12.41
C TYR A 142 -9.57 8.23 12.29
N ILE A 143 -9.21 6.97 12.12
CA ILE A 143 -7.83 6.51 11.97
C ILE A 143 -7.51 6.41 10.49
N TYR A 144 -6.37 6.98 10.11
CA TYR A 144 -5.88 7.00 8.75
C TYR A 144 -4.54 6.27 8.65
N THR A 145 -4.30 5.62 7.50
CA THR A 145 -3.01 4.99 7.19
C THR A 145 -2.44 5.52 5.89
N ARG A 146 -1.12 5.73 5.88
CA ARG A 146 -0.35 6.03 4.69
C ARG A 146 0.81 5.08 4.58
N LYS A 147 0.82 4.27 3.53
CA LYS A 147 1.95 3.40 3.18
C LYS A 147 2.92 4.21 2.33
N THR A 148 4.20 4.19 2.66
CA THR A 148 5.24 4.84 1.86
C THR A 148 6.53 4.03 1.93
N VAL A 149 7.58 4.46 1.24
CA VAL A 149 8.89 3.80 1.25
C VAL A 149 9.93 4.69 1.91
N LYS A 150 10.67 4.13 2.87
CA LYS A 150 11.80 4.78 3.51
C LYS A 150 13.09 4.17 2.98
N ALA A 151 13.97 5.01 2.42
CA ALA A 151 15.31 4.58 2.08
C ALA A 151 16.12 4.35 3.36
N THR A 152 16.63 3.13 3.54
CA THR A 152 17.49 2.74 4.65
C THR A 152 18.81 2.25 4.08
N SER A 153 19.93 2.62 4.68
CA SER A 153 21.22 2.04 4.32
C SER A 153 21.33 0.64 4.91
N LYS A 154 21.68 -0.33 4.08
CA LYS A 154 22.09 -1.67 4.49
C LYS A 154 23.52 -1.91 4.03
N GLN A 155 24.38 -2.27 4.98
CA GLN A 155 25.75 -2.67 4.67
C GLN A 155 25.74 -4.06 4.01
N VAL A 156 26.33 -4.15 2.82
CA VAL A 156 26.54 -5.41 2.09
C VAL A 156 28.04 -5.51 1.81
N GLY A 157 28.75 -6.16 2.73
CA GLY A 157 30.22 -6.21 2.72
C GLY A 157 30.84 -4.81 2.94
N PRO A 158 31.86 -4.40 2.15
CA PRO A 158 32.49 -3.09 2.30
C PRO A 158 31.67 -1.93 1.68
N ARG A 159 30.51 -2.19 1.08
CA ARG A 159 29.66 -1.18 0.44
C ARG A 159 28.34 -1.00 1.21
N SER A 160 27.89 0.25 1.30
CA SER A 160 26.53 0.59 1.74
C SER A 160 25.62 0.67 0.53
N THR A 161 24.49 -0.03 0.57
CA THR A 161 23.44 0.05 -0.44
C THR A 161 22.17 0.61 0.18
N PHE A 162 21.50 1.53 -0.52
CA PHE A 162 20.18 2.00 -0.11
C PHE A 162 19.12 0.98 -0.48
N ILE A 163 18.37 0.51 0.51
CA ILE A 163 17.20 -0.35 0.34
C ILE A 163 15.94 0.46 0.64
N ALA A 164 14.93 0.33 -0.23
CA ALA A 164 13.61 0.88 0.04
C ALA A 164 12.86 -0.09 0.98
N VAL A 165 12.49 0.39 2.16
CA VAL A 165 11.72 -0.37 3.15
C VAL A 165 10.30 0.20 3.21
N PRO A 166 9.25 -0.62 3.01
CA PRO A 166 7.87 -0.14 3.16
C PRO A 166 7.58 0.21 4.62
N VAL A 167 7.03 1.39 4.85
CA VAL A 167 6.63 1.90 6.16
C VAL A 167 5.17 2.33 6.11
N THR A 168 4.40 1.97 7.12
CA THR A 168 3.02 2.47 7.28
C THR A 168 3.01 3.49 8.41
N TYR A 169 2.59 4.71 8.10
CA TYR A 169 2.35 5.76 9.06
C TYR A 169 0.87 5.80 9.42
N TYR A 170 0.59 6.07 10.70
CA TYR A 170 -0.76 6.11 11.26
C TYR A 170 -1.06 7.50 11.78
N TYR A 171 -2.28 7.95 11.51
CA TYR A 171 -2.76 9.28 11.89
C TYR A 171 -4.18 9.17 12.41
N PHE A 172 -4.66 10.20 13.11
CA PHE A 172 -6.04 10.28 13.53
C PHE A 172 -6.60 11.70 13.43
N SER A 173 -7.93 11.78 13.33
CA SER A 173 -8.69 13.00 13.58
C SER A 173 -9.89 12.72 14.49
N PHE A 174 -10.46 13.78 15.05
CA PHE A 174 -11.63 13.75 15.91
C PHE A 174 -12.46 15.02 15.72
N GLY A 175 -13.68 15.04 16.25
CA GLY A 175 -14.58 16.20 16.19
C GLY A 175 -14.93 16.61 14.76
N ASN A 176 -14.52 17.81 14.35
CA ASN A 176 -14.80 18.35 13.01
C ASN A 176 -13.88 17.80 11.90
N HIS A 177 -12.96 16.92 12.25
CA HIS A 177 -12.02 16.27 11.34
C HIS A 177 -11.10 17.22 10.56
N LYS A 178 -11.00 18.52 10.91
CA LYS A 178 -10.16 19.48 10.17
C LYS A 178 -8.67 19.25 10.38
N THR A 179 -8.28 18.90 11.60
CA THR A 179 -6.87 18.69 11.96
C THR A 179 -6.57 17.21 12.10
N ILE A 180 -5.37 16.83 11.69
CA ILE A 180 -4.91 15.45 11.65
C ILE A 180 -3.58 15.37 12.39
N TYR A 181 -3.47 14.40 13.27
CA TYR A 181 -2.33 14.20 14.16
C TYR A 181 -1.73 12.82 13.94
N SER A 182 -0.41 12.68 14.11
CA SER A 182 0.23 11.37 14.13
C SER A 182 -0.34 10.53 15.28
N LEU A 183 -0.60 9.25 15.04
CA LEU A 183 -1.13 8.33 16.04
C LEU A 183 -0.04 7.93 17.04
N THR A 184 0.11 8.75 18.09
CA THR A 184 1.05 8.55 19.19
C THR A 184 0.34 8.77 20.53
N LEU A 185 0.83 8.12 21.59
CA LEU A 185 0.30 8.29 22.95
C LEU A 185 0.39 9.74 23.40
N ALA A 186 1.46 10.46 23.03
CA ALA A 186 1.62 11.87 23.34
C ALA A 186 0.51 12.73 22.72
N ASN A 187 0.18 12.52 21.44
CA ASN A 187 -0.89 13.26 20.76
C ASN A 187 -2.27 12.86 21.31
N LEU A 188 -2.50 11.57 21.62
CA LEU A 188 -3.76 11.12 22.21
C LEU A 188 -4.00 11.78 23.57
N ARG A 189 -3.01 11.74 24.47
CA ARG A 189 -3.08 12.40 25.80
C ARG A 189 -3.35 13.89 25.69
N LYS A 190 -2.73 14.55 24.71
CA LYS A 190 -2.84 15.99 24.53
C LYS A 190 -4.20 16.42 23.98
N TYR A 191 -4.78 15.67 23.04
CA TYR A 191 -5.91 16.16 22.23
C TYR A 191 -7.21 15.39 22.39
N VAL A 192 -7.17 14.12 22.82
CA VAL A 192 -8.33 13.22 22.80
C VAL A 192 -8.71 12.73 24.20
N LEU A 193 -7.73 12.41 25.04
CA LEU A 193 -7.94 11.76 26.33
C LEU A 193 -8.23 12.78 27.44
N THR A 194 -9.25 13.63 27.23
CA THR A 194 -9.68 14.63 28.21
C THR A 194 -10.54 14.03 29.33
N ASP A 195 -11.31 13.00 29.04
CA ASP A 195 -12.08 12.26 30.03
C ASP A 195 -11.18 11.32 30.85
N SER A 196 -11.32 11.35 32.17
CA SER A 196 -10.46 10.57 33.09
C SER A 196 -10.61 9.06 32.91
N ALA A 197 -11.84 8.56 32.70
CA ALA A 197 -12.09 7.13 32.56
C ALA A 197 -11.54 6.59 31.22
N ILE A 198 -11.68 7.36 30.13
CA ILE A 198 -11.06 7.04 28.84
C ILE A 198 -9.54 7.13 28.95
N HIS A 199 -9.02 8.17 29.60
CA HIS A 199 -7.59 8.39 29.75
C HIS A 199 -6.90 7.23 30.48
N MET A 200 -7.45 6.80 31.63
CA MET A 200 -6.95 5.63 32.36
C MET A 200 -7.02 4.37 31.50
N ALA A 201 -8.18 4.09 30.91
CA ALA A 201 -8.37 2.87 30.11
C ALA A 201 -7.40 2.74 28.93
N VAL A 202 -7.10 3.87 28.26
CA VAL A 202 -6.13 3.89 27.16
C VAL A 202 -4.71 3.80 27.70
N CYS A 203 -4.33 4.56 28.73
CA CYS A 203 -2.95 4.54 29.23
C CYS A 203 -2.56 3.25 29.95
N ASP A 204 -3.51 2.56 30.59
CA ASP A 204 -3.26 1.28 31.24
C ASP A 204 -3.04 0.16 30.21
N LYS A 205 -3.75 0.23 29.06
CA LYS A 205 -3.69 -0.79 28.01
C LYS A 205 -2.55 -0.57 27.02
N PHE A 206 -2.26 0.69 26.66
CA PHE A 206 -1.31 1.03 25.60
C PHE A 206 -0.08 1.72 26.18
N THR A 207 1.03 0.99 26.24
CA THR A 207 2.30 1.47 26.82
C THR A 207 3.31 1.96 25.78
N SER A 208 3.09 1.68 24.49
CA SER A 208 3.90 2.16 23.38
C SER A 208 3.06 2.59 22.17
N ASP A 209 3.64 3.41 21.29
CA ASP A 209 2.97 3.90 20.08
C ASP A 209 2.67 2.75 19.09
N GLU A 210 3.50 1.70 19.07
CA GLU A 210 3.29 0.52 18.23
C GLU A 210 2.03 -0.25 18.64
N MET A 211 1.70 -0.27 19.94
CA MET A 211 0.48 -0.94 20.42
C MET A 211 -0.78 -0.27 19.90
N LEU A 212 -0.75 1.03 19.60
CA LEU A 212 -1.89 1.77 19.04
C LEU A 212 -2.27 1.29 17.64
N GLN A 213 -1.36 0.58 16.96
CA GLN A 213 -1.55 0.09 15.59
C GLN A 213 -2.24 -1.28 15.54
N LYS A 214 -2.53 -1.89 16.70
CA LYS A 214 -3.14 -3.21 16.78
C LYS A 214 -4.58 -3.19 16.31
N ILE A 215 -4.89 -4.10 15.42
CA ILE A 215 -6.24 -4.33 14.87
C ILE A 215 -6.79 -5.61 15.51
N ASN A 216 -8.00 -5.52 16.03
CA ASN A 216 -8.76 -6.68 16.45
C ASN A 216 -9.19 -7.46 15.20
N LYS A 217 -8.62 -8.64 14.99
CA LYS A 217 -8.87 -9.47 13.80
C LYS A 217 -10.32 -9.89 13.62
N LYS A 218 -11.12 -9.93 14.70
CA LYS A 218 -12.53 -10.33 14.64
C LYS A 218 -13.42 -9.21 14.13
N THR A 219 -13.15 -7.97 14.54
CA THR A 219 -13.98 -6.80 14.20
C THR A 219 -13.41 -5.97 13.06
N GLY A 220 -12.12 -6.13 12.76
CA GLY A 220 -11.39 -5.30 11.80
C GLY A 220 -11.10 -3.88 12.31
N ARG A 221 -11.44 -3.57 13.58
CA ARG A 221 -11.27 -2.24 14.18
C ARG A 221 -9.96 -2.15 14.93
N PHE A 222 -9.48 -0.93 15.10
CA PHE A 222 -8.33 -0.68 15.97
C PHE A 222 -8.73 -0.92 17.42
N GLU A 223 -7.90 -1.66 18.14
CA GLU A 223 -8.13 -1.93 19.56
C GLU A 223 -8.22 -0.64 20.37
N LEU A 224 -7.57 0.44 19.92
CA LEU A 224 -7.67 1.78 20.50
C LEU A 224 -9.11 2.28 20.46
N ASN A 225 -9.74 2.27 19.28
CA ASN A 225 -11.11 2.74 19.12
C ASN A 225 -12.09 1.89 19.93
N GLU A 226 -11.92 0.57 19.95
CA GLU A 226 -12.74 -0.30 20.80
C GLU A 226 -12.61 0.02 22.28
N THR A 227 -11.39 0.34 22.74
CA THR A 227 -11.13 0.71 24.13
C THR A 227 -11.84 2.02 24.48
N ILE A 228 -11.76 3.03 23.60
CA ILE A 228 -12.46 4.31 23.79
C ILE A 228 -13.98 4.11 23.81
N LEU A 229 -14.53 3.37 22.84
CA LEU A 229 -15.97 3.09 22.75
C LEU A 229 -16.52 2.36 23.99
N SER A 230 -15.73 1.44 24.56
CA SER A 230 -16.14 0.70 25.75
C SER A 230 -16.39 1.58 26.99
N LYS A 231 -15.90 2.81 26.97
CA LYS A 231 -16.06 3.80 28.04
C LYS A 231 -17.05 4.90 27.71
N LEU A 232 -17.30 5.17 26.43
CA LEU A 232 -18.35 6.11 25.98
C LEU A 232 -19.76 5.52 26.10
N ASN A 233 -19.91 4.20 25.99
CA ASN A 233 -21.21 3.51 26.06
C ASN A 233 -21.61 3.08 27.48
N LYS A 234 -21.00 3.66 28.51
CA LYS A 234 -21.30 3.43 29.93
C LYS A 234 -21.79 4.73 30.56
#